data_AF-A0AAV8WKT8-F1
#
_entry.id   AF-A0AAV8WKT8-F1
#
_cell.length_a   1.000
_cell.length_b   1.000
_cell.length_c   1.000
_cell.angle_alpha   90.00
_cell.angle_beta   90.00
_cell.angle_gamma   90.00
#
_symmetry.space_group_name_H-M   'P 1'
#
loop_
_entity.id
_entity.type
_entity.pdbx_description
1 polymer ?
#
loop_
_entity_poly.entity_id
_entity_poly.type
_entity_poly.pdbx_seq_one_letter_code
_entity_poly.pdbx_strand_id
1 'polypeptide(L)'
;MFFVPVIEGVEKISSVVWKDNKIITLISSFTGEIPLSHVKCFDKKENKSIDIPCPKLVKEYNRHMGGVDLIDGLIGRYKIRMRTKKWYLRLFYHLVDVTIINCWLLYRKIRKDRKETYLPLAQFRAELAYCLCNQGTVSTSKRS
;
A
#
# COMPACT_ATOMS: atom_id res chain seq x y z
N MET A 1 -24.49 -2.96 18.37
CA MET A 1 -24.14 -2.98 19.80
C MET A 1 -22.63 -2.94 19.87
N PHE A 2 -22.08 -1.83 20.34
CA PHE A 2 -20.64 -1.62 20.49
C PHE A 2 -20.25 -2.04 21.91
N PHE A 3 -19.13 -2.74 22.04
CA PHE A 3 -18.52 -3.00 23.33
C PHE A 3 -17.10 -2.44 23.27
N VAL A 4 -16.83 -1.46 24.13
CA VAL A 4 -15.51 -0.84 24.27
C VAL A 4 -15.04 -1.12 25.69
N PRO A 5 -14.29 -2.20 25.91
CA PRO A 5 -13.57 -2.35 27.15
C PRO A 5 -12.40 -1.37 27.13
N VAL A 6 -12.51 -0.31 27.92
CA VAL A 6 -11.35 0.49 28.33
C VAL A 6 -10.63 -0.34 29.39
N ILE A 7 -9.46 -0.89 29.05
CA ILE A 7 -8.66 -1.66 30.00
C ILE A 7 -7.80 -0.66 30.77
N GLU A 8 -8.27 -0.24 31.94
CA GLU A 8 -7.66 0.80 32.80
C GLU A 8 -6.26 0.45 33.37
N GLY A 9 -5.71 -0.74 33.06
CA GLY A 9 -4.36 -1.13 33.48
C GLY A 9 -3.22 -0.62 32.59
N VAL A 10 -3.52 -0.11 31.38
CA VAL A 10 -2.54 0.50 30.48
C VAL A 10 -3.19 1.77 29.91
N GLU A 11 -2.90 2.93 30.50
CA GLU A 11 -3.64 4.21 30.38
C GLU A 11 -3.93 4.74 28.94
N LYS A 12 -3.50 4.08 27.86
CA LYS A 12 -3.65 4.57 26.48
C LYS A 12 -3.91 3.48 25.44
N ILE A 13 -4.69 2.45 25.75
CA ILE A 13 -5.12 1.47 24.74
C ILE A 13 -6.64 1.34 24.72
N SER A 14 -7.24 1.51 23.55
CA SER A 14 -8.67 1.32 23.28
C SER A 14 -8.88 0.01 22.52
N SER A 15 -9.83 -0.80 22.97
CA SER A 15 -10.33 -1.98 22.24
C SER A 15 -11.78 -1.72 21.82
N VAL A 16 -12.11 -1.99 20.57
CA VAL A 16 -13.45 -1.75 20.02
C VAL A 16 -13.93 -2.98 19.26
N VAL A 17 -15.14 -3.43 19.59
CA VAL A 17 -15.85 -4.45 18.81
C VAL A 17 -16.93 -3.77 17.97
N TRP A 18 -16.84 -3.95 16.65
CA TRP A 18 -17.83 -3.46 15.69
C TRP A 18 -18.40 -4.61 14.88
N LYS A 19 -19.71 -4.57 14.63
CA LYS A 19 -20.40 -5.54 13.78
C LYS A 19 -20.84 -4.86 12.49
N ASP A 20 -20.22 -5.27 11.39
CA ASP A 20 -20.69 -5.02 10.02
C ASP A 20 -21.35 -6.32 9.51
N ASN A 21 -20.90 -6.86 8.37
CA ASN A 21 -21.28 -8.20 7.91
C ASN A 21 -20.75 -9.31 8.83
N LYS A 22 -19.60 -9.05 9.47
CA LYS A 22 -18.96 -9.91 10.48
C LYS A 22 -18.58 -9.06 11.68
N ILE A 23 -18.36 -9.71 12.82
CA ILE A 23 -17.82 -9.07 14.01
C ILE A 23 -16.33 -8.83 13.79
N ILE A 24 -15.88 -7.61 14.04
CA ILE A 24 -14.50 -7.17 13.90
C ILE A 24 -14.06 -6.60 15.25
N THR A 25 -12.92 -7.04 15.74
CA THR A 25 -12.29 -6.52 16.95
C THR A 25 -11.03 -5.76 16.57
N LEU A 26 -10.93 -4.50 17.01
CA LEU A 26 -9.80 -3.62 16.73
C LEU A 26 -9.21 -3.13 18.04
N ILE A 27 -7.88 -2.99 18.08
CA ILE A 27 -7.14 -2.44 19.21
C ILE A 27 -6.25 -1.31 18.70
N SER A 28 -6.20 -0.20 19.42
CA SER A 28 -5.39 0.97 19.04
C SER A 28 -4.96 1.77 20.26
N SER A 29 -3.76 2.36 20.17
CA SER A 29 -3.25 3.32 21.15
C SER A 29 -3.46 4.79 20.75
N PHE A 30 -4.11 5.04 19.60
CA PHE A 30 -4.30 6.38 19.06
C PHE A 30 -5.78 6.82 19.06
N THR A 31 -6.69 5.93 18.66
CA THR A 31 -8.11 6.23 18.52
C THR A 31 -8.96 5.10 19.09
N GLY A 32 -10.08 5.46 19.72
CA GLY A 32 -11.08 4.53 20.22
C GLY A 32 -12.41 4.65 19.45
N GLU A 33 -13.52 4.51 20.17
CA GLU A 33 -14.86 4.59 19.58
C GLU A 33 -15.26 6.02 19.22
N ILE A 34 -15.01 6.96 20.12
CA ILE A 34 -15.52 8.34 20.05
C ILE A 34 -14.46 9.28 19.43
N PRO A 35 -14.87 10.28 18.62
CA PRO A 35 -16.22 10.51 18.11
C PRO A 35 -16.65 9.46 17.07
N LEU A 36 -17.94 9.12 17.05
CA LEU A 36 -18.49 8.28 15.99
C LEU A 36 -18.29 8.93 14.62
N SER A 37 -17.97 8.10 13.64
CA SER A 37 -17.85 8.48 12.24
C SER A 37 -18.84 7.68 11.40
N HIS A 38 -18.90 7.94 10.10
CA HIS A 38 -19.72 7.20 9.16
C HIS A 38 -18.84 6.46 8.14
N VAL A 39 -19.28 5.27 7.75
CA VAL A 39 -18.76 4.49 6.63
C VAL A 39 -19.91 4.10 5.71
N LYS A 40 -19.64 4.14 4.41
CA LYS A 40 -20.57 3.65 3.40
C LYS A 40 -20.55 2.14 3.39
N CYS A 41 -21.69 1.53 3.71
CA CYS A 41 -21.91 0.10 3.55
C CYS A 41 -22.98 -0.12 2.48
N PHE A 42 -22.85 -1.22 1.74
CA PHE A 42 -23.82 -1.58 0.71
C PHE A 42 -24.90 -2.46 1.33
N ASP A 43 -26.14 -1.98 1.33
CA ASP A 43 -27.29 -2.78 1.76
C ASP A 43 -27.82 -3.58 0.57
N LYS A 44 -27.74 -4.91 0.68
CA LYS A 44 -28.24 -5.84 -0.35
C LYS A 44 -29.76 -5.83 -0.47
N LYS A 45 -30.50 -5.49 0.59
CA LYS A 45 -31.97 -5.49 0.58
C LYS A 45 -32.50 -4.28 -0.19
N GLU A 46 -31.91 -3.12 0.06
CA GLU A 46 -32.29 -1.84 -0.57
C GLU A 46 -31.53 -1.58 -1.88
N ASN A 47 -30.53 -2.42 -2.21
CA ASN A 47 -29.64 -2.31 -3.36
C ASN A 47 -28.96 -0.93 -3.47
N LYS A 48 -28.61 -0.35 -2.31
CA LYS A 48 -28.10 1.02 -2.19
C LYS A 48 -26.96 1.08 -1.17
N SER A 49 -26.08 2.07 -1.37
CA SER A 49 -25.05 2.39 -0.37
C SER A 49 -25.64 3.33 0.67
N ILE A 50 -25.63 2.90 1.93
CA ILE A 50 -26.11 3.64 3.09
C ILE A 50 -24.93 4.03 3.99
N ASP A 51 -25.02 5.20 4.62
CA ASP A 51 -24.05 5.64 5.61
C ASP A 51 -24.43 5.07 6.99
N ILE A 52 -23.55 4.26 7.56
CA ILE A 52 -23.76 3.61 8.86
C ILE A 52 -22.79 4.22 9.88
N PRO A 53 -23.26 4.52 11.12
CA PRO A 53 -22.37 4.96 12.18
C PRO A 53 -21.35 3.85 12.51
N CYS A 54 -20.11 4.25 12.64
CA CYS A 54 -18.98 3.39 12.97
C CYS A 54 -18.03 4.09 13.95
N PRO A 55 -17.24 3.32 14.71
CA PRO A 55 -16.22 3.85 15.59
C PRO A 55 -15.16 4.63 14.79
N LYS A 56 -14.61 5.71 15.36
CA LYS A 56 -13.49 6.45 14.73
C LYS A 56 -12.34 5.52 14.35
N LEU A 57 -12.04 4.58 15.24
CA LEU A 57 -11.01 3.57 15.04
C LEU A 57 -11.17 2.78 13.73
N VAL A 58 -12.39 2.37 13.39
CA VAL A 58 -12.67 1.62 12.15
C VAL A 58 -12.33 2.46 10.93
N LYS A 59 -12.71 3.74 10.92
CA LYS A 59 -12.42 4.63 9.81
C LYS A 59 -10.94 4.92 9.68
N GLU A 60 -10.24 5.15 10.78
CA GLU A 60 -8.80 5.41 10.77
C GLU A 60 -8.02 4.17 10.28
N TYR A 61 -8.42 2.98 10.74
CA TYR A 61 -7.89 1.72 10.23
C TYR A 61 -8.08 1.61 8.72
N ASN A 62 -9.32 1.74 8.22
CA ASN A 62 -9.61 1.61 6.79
C ASN A 62 -8.91 2.68 5.93
N ARG A 63 -8.68 3.89 6.47
CA ARG A 63 -7.94 4.96 5.77
C ARG A 63 -6.48 4.59 5.50
N HIS A 64 -5.86 3.89 6.43
CA HIS A 64 -4.44 3.52 6.36
C HIS A 64 -4.18 2.08 5.95
N MET A 65 -5.23 1.25 5.91
CA MET A 65 -5.20 -0.10 5.37
C MET A 65 -4.91 -0.08 3.86
N GLY A 66 -4.36 -1.18 3.34
CA GLY A 66 -4.19 -1.39 1.89
C GLY A 66 -2.91 -0.83 1.29
N GLY A 67 -2.04 -0.20 2.08
CA GLY A 67 -0.71 0.23 1.62
C GLY A 67 0.15 -0.95 1.14
N VAL A 68 0.11 -2.07 1.88
CA VAL A 68 0.82 -3.31 1.53
C VAL A 68 0.21 -3.94 0.28
N ASP A 69 -1.12 -4.13 0.25
CA ASP A 69 -1.82 -4.69 -0.91
C ASP A 69 -1.60 -3.87 -2.19
N LEU A 70 -1.48 -2.54 -2.07
CA LEU A 70 -1.16 -1.65 -3.17
C LEU A 70 0.23 -1.94 -3.73
N ILE A 71 1.24 -2.04 -2.86
CA ILE A 71 2.62 -2.37 -3.27
C ILE A 71 2.64 -3.77 -3.89
N ASP A 72 1.99 -4.76 -3.27
CA ASP A 72 1.91 -6.13 -3.79
C ASP A 72 1.24 -6.18 -5.17
N GLY A 73 0.17 -5.39 -5.36
CA GLY A 73 -0.47 -5.24 -6.65
C GLY A 73 0.41 -4.55 -7.69
N LEU A 74 1.23 -3.57 -7.31
CA LEU A 74 2.18 -2.91 -8.22
C LEU A 74 3.32 -3.86 -8.61
N ILE A 75 3.85 -4.63 -7.65
CA ILE A 75 4.85 -5.68 -7.89
C ILE A 75 4.25 -6.73 -8.82
N GLY A 76 3.05 -7.23 -8.53
CA GLY A 76 2.41 -8.31 -9.28
C GLY A 76 2.24 -8.02 -10.77
N ARG A 77 2.00 -6.76 -11.14
CA ARG A 77 1.79 -6.34 -12.54
C ARG A 77 3.04 -6.46 -13.42
N TYR A 78 4.22 -6.14 -12.88
CA TYR A 78 5.47 -6.07 -13.66
C TYR A 78 6.63 -6.84 -12.99
N LYS A 79 6.29 -7.88 -12.21
CA LYS A 79 7.23 -8.69 -11.43
C LYS A 79 8.35 -9.26 -12.30
N ILE A 80 9.59 -9.18 -11.82
CA ILE A 80 10.73 -9.86 -12.45
C ILE A 80 10.57 -11.37 -12.24
N ARG A 81 10.25 -12.10 -13.33
CA ARG A 81 10.06 -13.55 -13.31
C ARG A 81 11.32 -14.26 -13.81
N MET A 82 12.24 -14.53 -12.90
CA MET A 82 13.45 -15.32 -13.19
C MET A 82 13.31 -16.73 -12.60
N ARG A 83 13.37 -17.76 -13.48
CA ARG A 83 13.33 -19.17 -13.04
C ARG A 83 14.70 -19.56 -12.51
N THR A 84 14.78 -19.86 -11.21
CA THR A 84 16.03 -20.29 -10.57
C THR A 84 15.76 -21.25 -9.42
N LYS A 85 16.69 -22.19 -9.20
CA LYS A 85 16.67 -23.12 -8.05
C LYS A 85 17.21 -22.48 -6.77
N LYS A 86 17.91 -21.36 -6.86
CA LYS A 86 18.54 -20.65 -5.74
C LYS A 86 17.52 -19.73 -5.06
N TRP A 87 17.08 -20.08 -3.84
CA TRP A 87 16.01 -19.34 -3.14
C TRP A 87 16.35 -17.86 -2.88
N TYR A 88 17.62 -17.54 -2.60
CA TYR A 88 18.05 -16.17 -2.30
C TYR A 88 17.89 -15.23 -3.51
N LEU A 89 17.98 -15.73 -4.74
CA LEU A 89 17.76 -14.92 -5.92
C LEU A 89 16.31 -14.44 -6.02
N ARG A 90 15.34 -15.21 -5.50
CA ARG A 90 13.95 -14.77 -5.43
C ARG A 90 13.80 -13.56 -4.50
N LEU A 91 14.50 -13.57 -3.36
CA LEU A 91 14.55 -12.43 -2.45
C LEU A 91 15.22 -11.22 -3.11
N PHE A 92 16.36 -11.43 -3.77
CA PHE A 92 17.07 -10.38 -4.50
C PHE A 92 16.18 -9.68 -5.54
N TYR A 93 15.53 -10.43 -6.43
CA TYR A 93 14.65 -9.84 -7.44
C TYR A 93 13.42 -9.16 -6.84
N HIS A 94 12.91 -9.66 -5.72
CA HIS A 94 11.83 -8.99 -4.99
C HIS A 94 12.30 -7.63 -4.43
N LEU A 95 13.50 -7.54 -3.85
CA LEU A 95 14.07 -6.28 -3.39
C LEU A 95 14.29 -5.29 -4.54
N VAL A 96 14.71 -5.78 -5.72
CA VAL A 96 14.81 -4.95 -6.93
C VAL A 96 13.44 -4.41 -7.34
N ASP A 97 12.40 -5.26 -7.36
CA ASP A 97 11.04 -4.83 -7.69
C ASP A 97 10.51 -3.77 -6.70
N VAL A 98 10.70 -3.97 -5.40
CA VAL A 98 10.34 -3.00 -4.35
C VAL A 98 11.08 -1.67 -4.56
N THR A 99 12.38 -1.72 -4.84
CA THR A 99 13.21 -0.54 -5.08
C THR A 99 12.71 0.26 -6.27
N ILE A 100 12.43 -0.42 -7.40
CA ILE A 100 11.92 0.23 -8.62
C ILE A 100 10.58 0.92 -8.35
N ILE A 101 9.68 0.28 -7.60
CA ILE A 101 8.38 0.86 -7.25
C ILE A 101 8.54 2.08 -6.35
N ASN A 102 9.42 2.00 -5.34
CA ASN A 102 9.71 3.14 -4.47
C ASN A 102 10.29 4.33 -5.26
N CYS A 103 11.23 4.07 -6.19
CA CYS A 103 11.75 5.09 -7.09
C CYS A 103 10.65 5.72 -7.95
N TRP A 104 9.74 4.92 -8.51
CA TRP A 104 8.62 5.42 -9.31
C TRP A 104 7.65 6.26 -8.47
N LEU A 105 7.32 5.84 -7.24
CA LEU A 105 6.46 6.58 -6.33
C LEU A 105 7.07 7.95 -5.97
N LEU A 106 8.38 7.99 -5.71
CA LEU A 106 9.12 9.21 -5.44
C LEU A 106 9.14 10.14 -6.67
N TYR A 107 9.50 9.61 -7.84
CA TYR A 107 9.47 10.33 -9.11
C TYR A 107 8.09 10.95 -9.38
N ARG A 108 7.03 10.15 -9.21
CA ARG A 108 5.64 10.60 -9.37
C ARG A 108 5.27 11.70 -8.38
N LYS A 109 5.71 11.59 -7.12
CA LYS A 109 5.46 12.61 -6.09
C LYS A 109 6.12 13.94 -6.48
N ILE A 110 7.42 13.91 -6.80
CA ILE A 110 8.18 15.11 -7.20
C ILE A 110 7.56 15.78 -8.42
N ARG A 111 7.18 15.00 -9.45
CA ARG A 111 6.54 15.56 -10.64
C ARG A 111 5.17 16.16 -10.35
N LYS A 112 4.36 15.51 -9.51
CA LYS A 112 3.07 16.07 -9.07
C LYS A 112 3.24 17.39 -8.33
N ASP A 113 4.21 17.48 -7.42
CA ASP A 113 4.50 18.71 -6.68
C ASP A 113 4.91 19.86 -7.63
N ARG A 114 5.60 19.53 -8.73
CA ARG A 114 5.96 20.46 -9.81
C ARG A 114 4.85 20.70 -10.85
N LYS A 115 3.68 20.06 -10.71
CA LYS A 115 2.58 20.09 -11.69
C LYS A 115 2.98 19.57 -13.09
N GLU A 116 3.93 18.65 -13.14
CA GLU A 116 4.40 18.00 -14.37
C GLU A 116 3.69 16.66 -14.59
N THR A 117 3.58 16.26 -15.87
CA THR A 117 3.16 14.90 -16.22
C THR A 117 4.25 13.89 -15.86
N TYR A 118 3.84 12.68 -15.50
CA TYR A 118 4.77 11.60 -15.14
C TYR A 118 4.48 10.35 -15.95
N LEU A 119 5.52 9.53 -16.16
CA LEU A 119 5.39 8.27 -16.86
C LEU A 119 4.57 7.25 -16.05
N PRO A 120 3.66 6.50 -16.69
CA PRO A 120 3.09 5.28 -16.13
C PRO A 120 4.17 4.26 -15.75
N LEU A 121 3.89 3.39 -14.77
CA LEU A 121 4.87 2.46 -14.20
C LEU A 121 5.59 1.61 -15.26
N ALA A 122 4.87 1.08 -16.26
CA ALA A 122 5.48 0.31 -17.35
C ALA A 122 6.54 1.10 -18.13
N GLN A 123 6.21 2.33 -18.54
CA GLN A 123 7.12 3.18 -19.30
C GLN A 123 8.32 3.60 -18.45
N PHE A 124 8.08 3.95 -17.18
CA PHE A 124 9.16 4.26 -16.24
C PHE A 124 10.14 3.08 -16.10
N ARG A 125 9.64 1.84 -16.02
CA ARG A 125 10.49 0.65 -15.96
C ARG A 125 11.29 0.42 -17.24
N ALA A 126 10.68 0.65 -18.41
CA ALA A 126 11.36 0.53 -19.70
C ALA A 126 12.50 1.54 -19.83
N GLU A 127 12.26 2.81 -19.49
CA GLU A 127 13.27 3.87 -19.48
C GLU A 127 14.39 3.55 -18.49
N LEU A 128 14.05 3.11 -17.28
CA LEU A 128 15.04 2.71 -16.28
C LEU A 128 15.94 1.57 -16.79
N ALA A 129 15.36 0.56 -17.44
CA ALA A 129 16.12 -0.54 -18.02
C ALA A 129 17.03 -0.05 -19.16
N TYR A 130 16.53 0.81 -20.04
CA TYR A 130 17.32 1.40 -21.13
C TYR A 130 18.52 2.19 -20.59
N CYS A 131 18.30 3.08 -19.61
CA CYS A 131 19.37 3.86 -18.99
C CYS A 131 20.44 2.95 -18.34
N LEU A 132 20.02 1.93 -17.60
CA LEU A 132 20.95 1.01 -16.92
C LEU A 132 21.78 0.19 -17.91
N CYS A 133 21.19 -0.27 -19.03
CA CYS A 133 21.91 -0.97 -20.07
C CYS A 133 22.98 -0.09 -20.75
N ASN A 134 22.70 1.20 -20.92
CA ASN A 134 23.62 2.12 -21.60
C ASN A 134 24.72 2.68 -20.71
N GLN A 135 24.58 2.60 -19.38
CA GLN A 135 25.61 3.09 -18.44
C GLN A 135 26.89 2.21 -18.40
N GLY A 136 26.85 0.99 -18.96
CA GLY A 136 27.96 0.03 -18.93
C GLY A 136 28.78 -0.08 -20.21
N THR A 137 28.39 0.56 -21.31
CA THR A 137 29.15 0.52 -22.58
C THR A 137 30.24 1.58 -22.58
N VAL A 138 31.32 1.32 -21.84
CA VAL A 138 32.59 2.00 -22.15
C VAL A 138 33.01 1.52 -23.53
N SER A 139 33.14 2.43 -24.48
CA SER A 139 33.77 2.13 -25.76
C SER A 139 35.21 1.70 -25.48
N THR A 140 35.47 0.40 -25.46
CA THR A 140 36.84 -0.10 -25.57
C THR A 140 37.33 0.32 -26.95
N SER A 141 38.02 1.46 -27.02
CA SER A 141 38.76 1.86 -28.21
C SER A 141 39.65 0.69 -28.59
N LYS A 142 39.43 0.12 -29.78
CA LYS A 142 40.33 -0.90 -30.34
C LYS A 142 41.71 -0.24 -30.41
N ARG A 143 42.67 -0.71 -29.60
CA ARG A 143 44.09 -0.39 -29.80
C ARG A 143 44.44 -0.84 -31.22
N SER A 144 44.68 0.14 -32.08
CA SER A 144 45.34 0.00 -33.39
C SER A 144 46.76 -0.48 -33.21
#